data_AF-A0A3G9CTW4-F1
#
_entry.id   AF-A0A3G9CTW4-F1
#
_cell.length_a   1.000
_cell.length_b   1.000
_cell.length_c   1.000
_cell.angle_alpha   90.00
_cell.angle_beta   90.00
_cell.angle_gamma   90.00
#
_symmetry.space_group_name_H-M   'P 1'
#
loop_
_entity.id
_entity.type
_entity.pdbx_description
1 polymer ?
#
loop_
_entity_poly.entity_id
_entity_poly.type
_entity_poly.pdbx_seq_one_letter_code
_entity_poly.pdbx_strand_id
1 'polypeptide(L)'
;MNSEPCSAWVTEESISSGTSSRTYSWEYKRGSWQLTLPLDDELYESYKARTRNRDYDLFASDPYDDWLIKEIANSLISLSKSCGLEESEIPGFCVSFVQSLNYTSDLQSSGYEQYPRFPYETLYEGGGDCEDTAILSVALLQEIGCDVVLLELPEHMALGIKCSPEQKGRSFEYEGNNYYYLETTGTDWHIGEIPEEYEGQPVRVIPVSRRPKINLDFKAQCKYSRIEGIVDVSVTAINVGSEKAENTTFYVALQAKDQLSFWDEIESSPVVIEPEGVYNYTAKGLKIPAGKEFRIYVQAFGENFVSEDVISDWARI
;
A
#
# COMPACT_ATOMS: atom_id res chain seq x y z
N MET A 1 40.35 12.43 10.76
CA MET A 1 40.57 12.39 9.31
C MET A 1 39.18 12.33 8.71
N ASN A 2 38.73 13.40 8.04
CA ASN A 2 37.46 13.38 7.31
C ASN A 2 37.69 12.58 6.03
N SER A 3 37.29 11.32 6.01
CA SER A 3 37.15 10.56 4.77
C SER A 3 36.00 11.16 3.97
N GLU A 4 36.14 11.24 2.64
CA GLU A 4 35.03 11.61 1.77
C GLU A 4 33.87 10.60 1.90
N PRO A 5 32.61 11.05 1.86
CA PRO A 5 31.45 10.17 1.97
C PRO A 5 31.35 9.24 0.76
N CYS A 6 30.93 8.00 1.02
CA CYS A 6 30.62 7.00 -0.02
C CYS A 6 29.33 7.46 -0.74
N SER A 7 29.35 7.66 -2.06
CA SER A 7 28.24 8.29 -2.79
C SER A 7 27.79 7.52 -4.02
N ALA A 8 26.47 7.53 -4.29
CA ALA A 8 25.85 6.95 -5.47
C ALA A 8 24.77 7.87 -6.08
N TRP A 9 24.53 7.69 -7.37
CA TRP A 9 23.52 8.43 -8.14
C TRP A 9 22.57 7.43 -8.78
N VAL A 10 21.27 7.62 -8.56
CA VAL A 10 20.22 6.94 -9.33
C VAL A 10 19.91 7.80 -10.55
N THR A 11 19.80 7.19 -11.73
CA THR A 11 19.47 7.91 -12.97
C THR A 11 18.28 7.25 -13.67
N GLU A 12 17.36 8.06 -14.16
CA GLU A 12 16.24 7.59 -14.99
C GLU A 12 16.63 7.58 -16.49
N GLU A 13 16.23 6.55 -17.23
CA GLU A 13 16.39 6.46 -18.70
C GLU A 13 15.30 7.23 -19.47
N SER A 14 14.92 8.44 -19.06
CA SER A 14 14.20 9.40 -19.94
C SER A 14 13.95 10.73 -19.23
N ILE A 15 14.81 11.72 -19.46
CA ILE A 15 14.68 13.06 -18.85
C ILE A 15 13.60 13.84 -19.60
N SER A 16 12.50 14.17 -18.90
CA SER A 16 11.54 15.20 -19.29
C SER A 16 11.85 16.53 -18.58
N SER A 17 11.22 17.63 -18.99
CA SER A 17 11.33 18.90 -18.28
C SER A 17 10.44 18.89 -17.02
N GLY A 18 11.02 18.81 -15.83
CA GLY A 18 10.26 18.77 -14.57
C GLY A 18 10.93 18.00 -13.43
N THR A 19 11.98 17.23 -13.73
CA THR A 19 12.68 16.41 -12.73
C THR A 19 13.61 17.26 -11.85
N SER A 20 13.33 17.26 -10.54
CA SER A 20 14.25 17.77 -9.51
C SER A 20 15.16 16.65 -9.01
N SER A 21 16.21 16.99 -8.25
CA SER A 21 17.05 15.97 -7.60
C SER A 21 17.13 16.25 -6.11
N ARG A 22 17.09 15.19 -5.30
CA ARG A 22 17.21 15.26 -3.85
C ARG A 22 18.36 14.38 -3.40
N THR A 23 19.26 14.95 -2.61
CA THR A 23 20.39 14.24 -2.01
C THR A 23 20.07 13.92 -0.55
N TYR A 24 20.18 12.65 -0.22
CA TYR A 24 20.08 12.13 1.14
C TYR A 24 21.48 11.88 1.67
N SER A 25 21.68 12.13 2.95
CA SER A 25 22.97 11.92 3.62
C SER A 25 22.71 11.30 4.99
N TRP A 26 23.42 10.22 5.28
CA TRP A 26 23.26 9.53 6.57
C TRP A 26 24.57 8.92 7.03
N GLU A 27 24.61 8.60 8.32
CA GLU A 27 25.73 7.89 8.94
C GLU A 27 25.29 6.45 9.24
N TYR A 28 26.18 5.51 8.98
CA TYR A 28 26.00 4.13 9.42
C TYR A 28 27.34 3.54 9.84
N LYS A 29 27.39 3.07 11.08
CA LYS A 29 28.62 2.65 11.77
C LYS A 29 29.68 3.75 11.78
N ARG A 30 30.74 3.61 10.98
CA ARG A 30 31.85 4.57 10.89
C ARG A 30 31.93 5.26 9.53
N GLY A 31 30.95 5.04 8.67
CA GLY A 31 30.89 5.60 7.32
C GLY A 31 29.80 6.66 7.19
N SER A 32 30.10 7.67 6.35
CA SER A 32 29.17 8.68 5.88
C SER A 32 28.76 8.34 4.45
N TRP A 33 27.46 8.43 4.16
CA TRP A 33 26.87 7.90 2.94
C TRP A 33 25.99 8.95 2.28
N GLN A 34 25.94 8.94 0.94
CA GLN A 34 25.07 9.81 0.17
C GLN A 34 24.40 9.07 -0.99
N LEU A 35 23.14 9.39 -1.20
CA LEU A 35 22.35 8.91 -2.32
C LEU A 35 21.61 10.09 -2.94
N THR A 36 21.74 10.28 -4.24
CA THR A 36 20.97 11.31 -4.96
C THR A 36 19.94 10.65 -5.87
N LEU A 37 18.68 11.06 -5.71
CA LEU A 37 17.55 10.54 -6.46
C LEU A 37 16.97 11.61 -7.40
N PRO A 38 16.61 11.24 -8.65
CA PRO A 38 15.78 12.05 -9.52
C PRO A 38 14.32 11.90 -9.09
N LEU A 39 13.64 13.01 -8.83
CA LEU A 39 12.28 13.05 -8.34
C LEU A 39 11.47 14.04 -9.19
N ASP A 40 10.41 13.54 -9.80
CA ASP A 40 9.60 14.18 -10.81
C ASP A 40 8.30 14.74 -10.20
N ASP A 41 8.05 16.03 -10.44
CA ASP A 41 6.91 16.74 -9.86
C ASP A 41 5.57 16.24 -10.43
N GLU A 42 5.51 15.84 -11.70
CA GLU A 42 4.28 15.32 -12.32
C GLU A 42 3.95 13.94 -11.77
N LEU A 43 4.96 13.09 -11.58
CA LEU A 43 4.81 11.78 -10.96
C LEU A 43 4.33 11.92 -9.50
N TYR A 44 4.92 12.84 -8.71
CA TYR A 44 4.45 13.12 -7.35
C TYR A 44 2.97 13.55 -7.31
N GLU A 45 2.55 14.48 -8.18
CA GLU A 45 1.14 14.89 -8.24
C GLU A 45 0.22 13.74 -8.69
N SER A 46 0.72 12.83 -9.55
CA SER A 46 -0.02 11.62 -9.90
C SER A 46 -0.22 10.69 -8.70
N TYR A 47 0.79 10.52 -7.84
CA TYR A 47 0.67 9.75 -6.60
C TYR A 47 -0.34 10.37 -5.64
N LYS A 48 -0.30 11.69 -5.46
CA LYS A 48 -1.28 12.41 -4.62
C LYS A 48 -2.73 12.28 -5.10
N ALA A 49 -2.94 12.18 -6.40
CA ALA A 49 -4.27 12.03 -6.98
C ALA A 49 -4.89 10.63 -6.76
N ARG A 50 -4.09 9.64 -6.37
CA ARG A 50 -4.56 8.26 -6.16
C ARG A 50 -5.36 8.12 -4.88
N THR A 51 -6.29 7.18 -4.84
CA THR A 51 -7.05 6.90 -3.62
C THR A 51 -6.18 6.25 -2.55
N ARG A 52 -6.36 6.68 -1.30
CA ARG A 52 -5.75 6.08 -0.10
C ARG A 52 -6.61 4.98 0.51
N ASN A 53 -7.79 4.70 -0.05
CA ASN A 53 -8.64 3.59 0.38
C ASN A 53 -8.05 2.25 -0.09
N ARG A 54 -6.97 1.81 0.53
CA ARG A 54 -6.28 0.54 0.29
C ARG A 54 -5.56 0.12 1.57
N ASP A 55 -5.13 -1.12 1.63
CA ASP A 55 -4.41 -1.64 2.79
C ASP A 55 -2.92 -1.26 2.72
N TYR A 56 -2.24 -1.18 3.87
CA TYR A 56 -0.82 -0.77 3.94
C TYR A 56 0.12 -1.62 3.07
N ASP A 57 -0.14 -2.93 2.94
CA ASP A 57 0.63 -3.81 2.05
C ASP A 57 0.53 -3.41 0.57
N LEU A 58 -0.56 -2.75 0.16
CA LEU A 58 -0.77 -2.28 -1.21
C LEU A 58 -0.13 -0.92 -1.50
N PHE A 59 0.26 -0.17 -0.47
CA PHE A 59 1.17 0.98 -0.64
C PHE A 59 2.60 0.49 -0.86
N ALA A 60 3.02 -0.50 -0.07
CA ALA A 60 4.38 -1.06 -0.14
C ALA A 60 4.63 -1.90 -1.40
N SER A 61 3.61 -2.58 -1.92
CA SER A 61 3.71 -3.45 -3.10
C SER A 61 3.32 -2.76 -4.40
N ASP A 62 3.24 -1.43 -4.40
CA ASP A 62 2.76 -0.65 -5.53
C ASP A 62 3.64 -0.81 -6.78
N PRO A 63 3.11 -1.19 -7.95
CA PRO A 63 3.96 -1.48 -9.11
C PRO A 63 4.51 -0.23 -9.82
N TYR A 64 4.05 0.99 -9.48
CA TYR A 64 4.42 2.21 -10.19
C TYR A 64 5.77 2.79 -9.75
N ASP A 65 6.26 2.45 -8.56
CA ASP A 65 7.59 2.82 -8.08
C ASP A 65 8.60 1.66 -8.07
N ASP A 66 8.21 0.47 -8.55
CA ASP A 66 9.08 -0.72 -8.68
C ASP A 66 10.45 -0.40 -9.27
N TRP A 67 10.48 0.39 -10.34
CA TRP A 67 11.72 0.77 -11.01
C TRP A 67 12.62 1.60 -10.07
N LEU A 68 12.04 2.55 -9.33
CA LEU A 68 12.77 3.43 -8.43
C LEU A 68 13.27 2.66 -7.21
N ILE A 69 12.40 1.85 -6.60
CA ILE A 69 12.74 0.97 -5.47
C ILE A 69 13.91 0.05 -5.84
N LYS A 70 13.84 -0.56 -7.03
CA LYS A 70 14.93 -1.38 -7.58
C LYS A 70 16.24 -0.63 -7.75
N GLU A 71 16.21 0.57 -8.33
CA GLU A 71 17.43 1.35 -8.52
C GLU A 71 18.04 1.83 -7.20
N ILE A 72 17.21 2.18 -6.21
CA ILE A 72 17.65 2.52 -4.86
C ILE A 72 18.29 1.30 -4.20
N ALA A 73 17.60 0.15 -4.22
CA ALA A 73 18.10 -1.10 -3.67
C ALA A 73 19.44 -1.51 -4.28
N ASN A 74 19.57 -1.44 -5.61
CA ASN A 74 20.82 -1.71 -6.33
C ASN A 74 21.94 -0.73 -5.93
N SER A 75 21.61 0.55 -5.76
CA SER A 75 22.56 1.58 -5.32
C SER A 75 23.04 1.34 -3.89
N LEU A 76 22.13 1.00 -2.97
CA LEU A 76 22.47 0.67 -1.58
C LEU A 76 23.35 -0.60 -1.51
N ILE A 77 23.03 -1.65 -2.27
CA ILE A 77 23.89 -2.84 -2.36
C ILE A 77 25.28 -2.45 -2.90
N SER A 78 25.34 -1.65 -3.95
CA SER A 78 26.62 -1.24 -4.57
C SER A 78 27.46 -0.38 -3.63
N LEU A 79 26.84 0.56 -2.90
CA LEU A 79 27.47 1.36 -1.86
C LEU A 79 28.03 0.46 -0.75
N SER A 80 27.19 -0.44 -0.21
CA SER A 80 27.59 -1.33 0.89
C SER A 80 28.83 -2.17 0.52
N LYS A 81 28.86 -2.74 -0.68
CA LYS A 81 29.97 -3.56 -1.18
C LYS A 81 31.23 -2.75 -1.46
N SER A 82 31.10 -1.58 -2.08
CA SER A 82 32.27 -0.75 -2.43
C SER A 82 32.99 -0.21 -1.20
N CYS A 83 32.25 -0.01 -0.10
CA CYS A 83 32.75 0.47 1.17
C CYS A 83 32.97 -0.65 2.22
N GLY A 84 32.92 -1.93 1.79
CA GLY A 84 33.41 -3.09 2.54
C GLY A 84 32.50 -3.60 3.64
N LEU A 85 31.19 -3.37 3.56
CA LEU A 85 30.21 -3.97 4.46
C LEU A 85 30.03 -5.47 4.15
N GLU A 86 29.87 -6.25 5.20
CA GLU A 86 29.54 -7.68 5.12
C GLU A 86 28.08 -7.87 4.69
N GLU A 87 27.77 -9.00 4.05
CA GLU A 87 26.40 -9.27 3.54
C GLU A 87 25.33 -9.21 4.64
N SER A 88 25.66 -9.66 5.85
CA SER A 88 24.76 -9.61 7.02
C SER A 88 24.46 -8.18 7.50
N GLU A 89 25.25 -7.19 7.08
CA GLU A 89 25.09 -5.78 7.48
C GLU A 89 24.21 -5.00 6.51
N ILE A 90 23.95 -5.53 5.32
CA ILE A 90 23.21 -4.86 4.23
C ILE A 90 21.78 -4.51 4.64
N PRO A 91 20.98 -5.39 5.30
CA PRO A 91 19.62 -5.03 5.69
C PRO A 91 19.59 -3.84 6.68
N GLY A 92 20.44 -3.87 7.71
CA GLY A 92 20.57 -2.76 8.66
C GLY A 92 21.07 -1.48 8.01
N PHE A 93 21.97 -1.58 7.01
CA PHE A 93 22.41 -0.43 6.22
C PHE A 93 21.27 0.19 5.40
N CYS A 94 20.46 -0.62 4.73
CA CYS A 94 19.32 -0.13 3.95
C CYS A 94 18.28 0.57 4.85
N VAL A 95 18.04 0.01 6.03
CA VAL A 95 17.11 0.61 7.01
C VAL A 95 17.68 1.90 7.58
N SER A 96 19.00 1.98 7.82
CA SER A 96 19.64 3.20 8.31
C SER A 96 19.45 4.41 7.37
N PHE A 97 19.33 4.16 6.06
CA PHE A 97 18.96 5.20 5.10
C PHE A 97 17.55 5.72 5.37
N VAL A 98 16.58 4.84 5.57
CA VAL A 98 15.19 5.25 5.85
C VAL A 98 15.06 5.91 7.23
N GLN A 99 15.74 5.36 8.25
CA GLN A 99 15.85 5.94 9.60
C GLN A 99 16.42 7.36 9.63
N SER A 100 17.18 7.75 8.60
CA SER A 100 17.75 9.10 8.48
C SER A 100 16.77 10.14 7.95
N LEU A 101 15.61 9.72 7.44
CA LEU A 101 14.58 10.62 6.93
C LEU A 101 13.91 11.40 8.07
N ASN A 102 13.37 12.57 7.76
CA ASN A 102 12.74 13.41 8.77
C ASN A 102 11.41 12.80 9.22
N TYR A 103 11.25 12.62 10.53
CA TYR A 103 9.94 12.27 11.07
C TYR A 103 9.00 13.46 10.95
N THR A 104 7.88 13.28 10.24
CA THR A 104 6.85 14.31 10.07
C THR A 104 5.48 13.68 10.14
N SER A 105 4.75 13.91 11.24
CA SER A 105 3.38 13.41 11.40
C SER A 105 2.45 13.88 10.28
N ASP A 106 1.52 13.04 9.85
CA ASP A 106 0.54 13.36 8.82
C ASP A 106 -0.21 14.68 9.02
N LEU A 107 -0.66 14.97 10.24
CA LEU A 107 -1.38 16.21 10.52
C LEU A 107 -0.54 17.45 10.21
N GLN A 108 0.78 17.38 10.38
CA GLN A 108 1.69 18.50 10.12
C GLN A 108 2.05 18.62 8.63
N SER A 109 2.13 17.51 7.91
CA SER A 109 2.60 17.45 6.52
C SER A 109 1.49 17.49 5.49
N SER A 110 0.42 16.71 5.67
CA SER A 110 -0.71 16.59 4.75
C SER A 110 -1.96 17.36 5.22
N GLY A 111 -2.05 17.63 6.53
CA GLY A 111 -3.23 18.25 7.16
C GLY A 111 -4.35 17.26 7.52
N TYR A 112 -4.12 15.96 7.36
CA TYR A 112 -5.04 14.88 7.74
C TYR A 112 -4.52 14.11 8.96
N GLU A 113 -5.41 13.48 9.73
CA GLU A 113 -5.00 12.66 10.90
C GLU A 113 -4.35 11.33 10.50
N GLN A 114 -4.68 10.78 9.32
CA GLN A 114 -4.02 9.64 8.69
C GLN A 114 -3.97 9.86 7.17
N TYR A 115 -2.77 9.76 6.60
CA TYR A 115 -2.43 9.93 5.20
C TYR A 115 -1.23 9.04 4.86
N PRO A 116 -1.42 7.71 4.74
CA PRO A 116 -0.33 6.82 4.35
C PRO A 116 0.22 7.22 2.99
N ARG A 117 1.53 7.38 2.90
CA ARG A 117 2.27 7.74 1.69
C ARG A 117 2.72 6.50 0.94
N PHE A 118 2.73 6.60 -0.39
CA PHE A 118 3.48 5.65 -1.21
C PHE A 118 4.99 5.85 -1.01
N PRO A 119 5.83 4.81 -1.21
CA PRO A 119 7.29 4.95 -1.12
C PRO A 119 7.84 6.13 -1.92
N TYR A 120 7.30 6.38 -3.12
CA TYR A 120 7.64 7.56 -3.93
C TYR A 120 7.39 8.89 -3.21
N GLU A 121 6.24 9.05 -2.55
CA GLU A 121 5.88 10.28 -1.82
C GLU A 121 6.78 10.50 -0.60
N THR A 122 7.07 9.45 0.16
CA THR A 122 7.99 9.49 1.32
C THR A 122 9.38 9.98 0.92
N LEU A 123 9.88 9.49 -0.23
CA LEU A 123 11.13 9.97 -0.82
C LEU A 123 10.98 11.42 -1.31
N TYR A 124 9.94 11.73 -2.07
CA TYR A 124 9.71 13.07 -2.61
C TYR A 124 9.67 14.15 -1.51
N GLU A 125 9.00 13.88 -0.39
CA GLU A 125 8.93 14.78 0.78
C GLU A 125 10.18 14.70 1.66
N GLY A 126 10.92 13.59 1.59
CA GLY A 126 12.14 13.28 2.35
C GLY A 126 11.87 13.00 3.83
N GLY A 127 10.76 12.31 4.09
CA GLY A 127 10.24 12.08 5.42
C GLY A 127 8.80 11.61 5.39
N GLY A 128 8.34 11.18 6.55
CA GLY A 128 7.00 10.66 6.83
C GLY A 128 6.94 10.27 8.31
N ASP A 129 5.84 9.69 8.74
CA ASP A 129 5.72 9.10 10.08
C ASP A 129 5.97 7.58 10.07
N CYS A 130 5.43 6.87 11.06
CA CYS A 130 5.83 5.49 11.32
C CYS A 130 5.39 4.54 10.21
N GLU A 131 4.18 4.71 9.68
CA GLU A 131 3.65 3.93 8.56
C GLU A 131 4.42 4.18 7.28
N ASP A 132 4.75 5.44 6.96
CA ASP A 132 5.41 5.82 5.72
C ASP A 132 6.82 5.25 5.63
N THR A 133 7.55 5.33 6.74
CA THR A 133 8.90 4.78 6.85
C THR A 133 8.90 3.26 6.87
N ALA A 134 7.88 2.63 7.46
CA ALA A 134 7.70 1.18 7.40
C ALA A 134 7.37 0.70 5.98
N ILE A 135 6.44 1.36 5.28
CA ILE A 135 6.07 1.08 3.89
C ILE A 135 7.28 1.19 2.95
N LEU A 136 8.06 2.27 3.03
CA LEU A 136 9.27 2.44 2.23
C LEU A 136 10.33 1.37 2.58
N SER A 137 10.54 1.10 3.86
CA SER A 137 11.55 0.15 4.32
C SER A 137 11.23 -1.28 3.89
N VAL A 138 9.97 -1.72 3.97
CA VAL A 138 9.59 -3.07 3.54
C VAL A 138 9.76 -3.24 2.03
N ALA A 139 9.40 -2.22 1.22
CA ALA A 139 9.60 -2.25 -0.23
C ALA A 139 11.08 -2.42 -0.60
N LEU A 140 11.96 -1.61 0.02
CA LEU A 140 13.41 -1.70 -0.20
C LEU A 140 14.00 -3.03 0.26
N LEU A 141 13.59 -3.52 1.44
CA LEU A 141 14.12 -4.76 1.99
C LEU A 141 13.68 -6.00 1.20
N GLN A 142 12.43 -6.03 0.73
CA GLN A 142 11.95 -7.10 -0.14
C GLN A 142 12.70 -7.10 -1.48
N GLU A 143 12.98 -5.93 -2.05
CA GLU A 143 13.74 -5.82 -3.31
C GLU A 143 15.19 -6.33 -3.19
N ILE A 144 15.84 -6.16 -2.04
CA ILE A 144 17.17 -6.77 -1.79
C ILE A 144 17.09 -8.25 -1.38
N GLY A 145 15.90 -8.85 -1.37
CA GLY A 145 15.67 -10.27 -1.11
C GLY A 145 15.46 -10.66 0.35
N CYS A 146 15.15 -9.71 1.24
CA CYS A 146 14.78 -10.02 2.61
C CYS A 146 13.31 -10.44 2.70
N ASP A 147 13.02 -11.42 3.57
CA ASP A 147 11.65 -11.81 3.94
C ASP A 147 11.21 -10.92 5.11
N VAL A 148 10.33 -9.95 4.80
CA VAL A 148 9.94 -8.86 5.70
C VAL A 148 8.44 -8.66 5.66
N VAL A 149 7.87 -8.35 6.82
CA VAL A 149 6.45 -8.07 7.06
C VAL A 149 6.30 -6.72 7.75
N LEU A 150 5.13 -6.09 7.62
CA LEU A 150 4.75 -4.94 8.43
C LEU A 150 4.26 -5.44 9.81
N LEU A 151 4.56 -4.68 10.85
CA LEU A 151 4.06 -4.89 12.21
C LEU A 151 3.20 -3.71 12.60
N GLU A 152 1.90 -3.95 12.77
CA GLU A 152 0.93 -2.96 13.26
C GLU A 152 0.81 -3.11 14.79
N LEU A 153 1.13 -2.03 15.49
CA LEU A 153 0.99 -1.85 16.93
C LEU A 153 -0.02 -0.74 17.21
N PRO A 154 -0.54 -0.59 18.45
CA PRO A 154 -1.40 0.54 18.78
C PRO A 154 -0.72 1.88 18.49
N GLU A 155 -1.27 2.65 17.54
CA GLU A 155 -0.76 3.96 17.10
C GLU A 155 0.70 3.94 16.59
N HIS A 156 1.21 2.79 16.14
CA HIS A 156 2.59 2.68 15.63
C HIS A 156 2.73 1.59 14.57
N MET A 157 3.68 1.78 13.66
CA MET A 157 4.05 0.80 12.66
C MET A 157 5.57 0.61 12.61
N ALA A 158 5.98 -0.65 12.50
CA ALA A 158 7.37 -1.04 12.38
C ALA A 158 7.50 -2.23 11.41
N LEU A 159 8.70 -2.79 11.32
CA LEU A 159 8.97 -3.97 10.50
C LEU A 159 9.24 -5.21 11.33
N GLY A 160 8.91 -6.36 10.74
CA GLY A 160 9.38 -7.66 11.16
C GLY A 160 10.29 -8.22 10.07
N ILE A 161 11.57 -8.44 10.35
CA ILE A 161 12.51 -9.04 9.40
C ILE A 161 12.85 -10.47 9.81
N LYS A 162 12.76 -11.41 8.87
CA LYS A 162 13.19 -12.78 9.10
C LYS A 162 14.71 -12.84 9.17
N CYS A 163 15.22 -13.40 10.26
CA CYS A 163 16.66 -13.56 10.47
C CYS A 163 17.02 -15.03 10.74
N SER A 164 18.32 -15.29 10.85
CA SER A 164 18.81 -16.62 11.22
C SER A 164 18.35 -16.99 12.64
N PRO A 165 18.25 -18.29 12.98
CA PRO A 165 17.84 -18.75 14.31
C PRO A 165 18.72 -18.25 15.47
N GLU A 166 19.95 -17.83 15.19
CA GLU A 166 20.90 -17.29 16.17
C GLU A 166 20.66 -15.82 16.50
N GLN A 167 19.83 -15.12 15.72
CA GLN A 167 19.47 -13.73 15.98
C GLN A 167 18.84 -13.60 17.37
N LYS A 168 19.15 -12.49 18.05
CA LYS A 168 18.61 -12.17 19.37
C LYS A 168 17.70 -10.96 19.29
N GLY A 169 16.86 -10.80 20.30
CA GLY A 169 15.96 -9.66 20.45
C GLY A 169 14.49 -10.06 20.33
N ARG A 170 13.63 -9.05 20.25
CA ARG A 170 12.19 -9.23 20.14
C ARG A 170 11.81 -9.75 18.76
N SER A 171 11.07 -10.85 18.70
CA SER A 171 10.53 -11.42 17.47
C SER A 171 9.08 -11.84 17.60
N PHE A 172 8.39 -11.96 16.46
CA PHE A 172 6.98 -12.33 16.34
C PHE A 172 6.86 -13.53 15.39
N GLU A 173 6.10 -14.54 15.83
CA GLU A 173 5.87 -15.72 15.02
C GLU A 173 4.74 -15.47 14.01
N TYR A 174 4.99 -15.78 12.74
CA TYR A 174 3.99 -15.76 11.67
C TYR A 174 4.28 -16.89 10.69
N GLU A 175 3.27 -17.73 10.43
CA GLU A 175 3.36 -18.89 9.52
C GLU A 175 4.59 -19.80 9.77
N GLY A 176 4.95 -19.99 11.05
CA GLY A 176 6.09 -20.83 11.45
C GLY A 176 7.47 -20.20 11.28
N ASN A 177 7.54 -18.91 10.93
CA ASN A 177 8.79 -18.13 10.87
C ASN A 177 8.82 -17.09 12.00
N ASN A 178 10.02 -16.75 12.47
CA ASN A 178 10.23 -15.68 13.45
C ASN A 178 10.71 -14.41 12.74
N TYR A 179 9.93 -13.34 12.90
CA TYR A 179 10.22 -12.01 12.37
C TYR A 179 10.69 -11.10 13.51
N TYR A 180 11.95 -10.67 13.47
CA TYR A 180 12.54 -9.79 14.48
C TYR A 180 12.10 -8.36 14.26
N TYR A 181 11.74 -7.68 15.35
CA TYR A 181 11.32 -6.28 15.32
C TYR A 181 12.44 -5.42 14.73
N LEU A 182 12.06 -4.43 13.92
CA LEU A 182 12.98 -3.49 13.32
C LEU A 182 12.28 -2.14 13.23
N GLU A 183 12.74 -1.19 14.05
CA GLU A 183 12.24 0.18 14.07
C GLU A 183 12.73 0.94 12.83
N THR A 184 11.83 1.71 12.22
CA THR A 184 12.13 2.55 11.05
C THR A 184 12.10 4.04 11.39
N THR A 185 11.53 4.40 12.54
CA THR A 185 11.45 5.78 13.03
C THR A 185 12.59 6.12 13.97
N GLY A 186 13.34 7.17 13.63
CA GLY A 186 14.50 7.60 14.40
C GLY A 186 15.77 6.83 14.02
N THR A 187 16.88 7.15 14.67
CA THR A 187 18.22 6.70 14.27
C THR A 187 18.79 5.65 15.21
N ASP A 188 19.65 4.77 14.67
CA ASP A 188 20.48 3.82 15.44
C ASP A 188 19.70 2.68 16.10
N TRP A 189 18.54 2.32 15.53
CA TRP A 189 17.80 1.13 15.94
C TRP A 189 18.30 -0.11 15.22
N HIS A 190 18.58 -1.16 15.99
CA HIS A 190 19.08 -2.43 15.47
C HIS A 190 17.99 -3.50 15.42
N ILE A 191 18.20 -4.51 14.58
CA ILE A 191 17.31 -5.66 14.46
C ILE A 191 17.16 -6.35 15.83
N GLY A 192 15.91 -6.50 16.26
CA GLY A 192 15.50 -7.10 17.53
C GLY A 192 15.35 -6.11 18.68
N GLU A 193 15.68 -4.83 18.50
CA GLU A 193 15.46 -3.78 19.49
C GLU A 193 14.08 -3.17 19.31
N ILE A 194 13.26 -3.21 20.37
CA ILE A 194 11.93 -2.60 20.40
C ILE A 194 11.94 -1.46 21.43
N PRO A 195 11.33 -0.29 21.13
CA PRO A 195 11.17 0.77 22.12
C PRO A 195 10.39 0.29 23.37
N GLU A 196 10.78 0.75 24.56
CA GLU A 196 10.18 0.33 25.84
C GLU A 196 8.65 0.51 25.87
N GLU A 197 8.14 1.56 25.21
CA GLU A 197 6.69 1.87 25.16
C GLU A 197 5.87 0.83 24.38
N TYR A 198 6.51 0.10 23.46
CA TYR A 198 5.89 -0.96 22.66
C TYR A 198 6.16 -2.36 23.21
N GLU A 199 6.95 -2.49 24.28
CA GLU A 199 7.17 -3.79 24.92
C GLU A 199 5.86 -4.38 25.45
N GLY A 200 5.56 -5.61 25.03
CA GLY A 200 4.37 -6.34 25.46
C GLY A 200 3.05 -5.88 24.83
N GLN A 201 3.07 -4.88 23.95
CA GLN A 201 1.88 -4.46 23.20
C GLN A 201 1.42 -5.56 22.22
N PRO A 202 0.12 -5.65 21.92
CA PRO A 202 -0.37 -6.54 20.88
C PRO A 202 0.20 -6.10 19.52
N VAL A 203 0.61 -7.08 18.72
CA VAL A 203 1.17 -6.83 17.39
C VAL A 203 0.41 -7.67 16.38
N ARG A 204 -0.07 -7.01 15.33
CA ARG A 204 -0.62 -7.67 14.15
C ARG A 204 0.45 -7.71 13.07
N VAL A 205 0.78 -8.91 12.64
CA VAL A 205 1.68 -9.13 11.50
C VAL A 205 0.86 -8.97 10.22
N ILE A 206 1.33 -8.10 9.32
CA ILE A 206 0.72 -7.84 8.02
C ILE A 206 1.73 -8.29 6.94
N PRO A 207 1.50 -9.44 6.28
CA PRO A 207 2.35 -9.87 5.18
C PRO A 207 2.21 -8.89 4.01
N VAL A 208 3.33 -8.58 3.36
CA VAL A 208 3.36 -7.72 2.18
C VAL A 208 3.54 -8.60 0.95
N SER A 209 2.48 -8.69 0.16
CA SER A 209 2.45 -9.49 -1.07
C SER A 209 1.62 -8.79 -2.12
N ARG A 210 2.03 -8.92 -3.39
CA ARG A 210 1.25 -8.36 -4.49
C ARG A 210 -0.07 -9.09 -4.64
N ARG A 211 -1.16 -8.33 -4.82
CA ARG A 211 -2.52 -8.86 -5.00
C ARG A 211 -3.46 -7.82 -5.60
N PRO A 212 -4.59 -8.22 -6.21
CA PRO A 212 -5.64 -7.30 -6.61
C PRO A 212 -6.46 -6.85 -5.39
N LYS A 213 -7.08 -5.68 -5.48
CA LYS A 213 -8.10 -5.20 -4.53
C LYS A 213 -9.08 -4.31 -5.28
N ILE A 214 -10.36 -4.66 -5.27
CA ILE A 214 -11.39 -3.91 -5.99
C ILE A 214 -12.14 -3.00 -5.02
N ASN A 215 -12.04 -1.69 -5.22
CA ASN A 215 -12.94 -0.74 -4.58
C ASN A 215 -14.19 -0.54 -5.45
N LEU A 216 -15.36 -0.59 -4.83
CA LEU A 216 -16.64 -0.42 -5.49
C LEU A 216 -17.32 0.89 -5.06
N ASP A 217 -17.97 1.53 -6.03
CA ASP A 217 -18.97 2.56 -5.83
C ASP A 217 -20.12 2.34 -6.82
N PHE A 218 -21.30 2.88 -6.52
CA PHE A 218 -22.39 2.87 -7.49
C PHE A 218 -23.32 4.08 -7.34
N LYS A 219 -23.98 4.39 -8.45
CA LYS A 219 -25.07 5.34 -8.51
C LYS A 219 -26.29 4.67 -9.11
N ALA A 220 -27.47 5.02 -8.61
CA ALA A 220 -28.70 4.42 -9.08
C ALA A 220 -29.71 5.48 -9.53
N GLN A 221 -30.48 5.13 -10.56
CA GLN A 221 -31.63 5.90 -11.02
C GLN A 221 -32.85 5.01 -10.94
N CYS A 222 -33.89 5.51 -10.28
CA CYS A 222 -35.15 4.79 -10.12
C CYS A 222 -36.27 5.51 -10.86
N LYS A 223 -37.03 4.78 -11.67
CA LYS A 223 -38.30 5.19 -12.25
C LYS A 223 -39.40 4.32 -11.67
N TYR A 224 -40.56 4.90 -11.37
CA TYR A 224 -41.64 4.15 -10.73
C TYR A 224 -43.00 4.40 -11.36
N SER A 225 -43.86 3.39 -11.21
CA SER A 225 -45.25 3.39 -11.61
C SER A 225 -46.12 2.89 -10.45
N ARG A 226 -47.44 2.75 -10.68
CA ARG A 226 -48.35 2.20 -9.67
C ARG A 226 -48.15 0.71 -9.40
N ILE A 227 -47.41 -0.01 -10.24
CA ILE A 227 -47.30 -1.47 -10.20
C ILE A 227 -45.87 -1.96 -9.99
N GLU A 228 -44.86 -1.21 -10.48
CA GLU A 228 -43.45 -1.58 -10.36
C GLU A 228 -42.54 -0.34 -10.36
N GLY A 229 -41.37 -0.51 -9.75
CA GLY A 229 -40.19 0.33 -9.95
C GLY A 229 -39.19 -0.35 -10.89
N ILE A 230 -38.47 0.46 -11.64
CA ILE A 230 -37.38 0.08 -12.53
C ILE A 230 -36.13 0.83 -12.06
N VAL A 231 -35.08 0.08 -11.73
CA VAL A 231 -33.83 0.59 -11.20
C VAL A 231 -32.71 0.31 -12.20
N ASP A 232 -32.02 1.38 -12.61
CA ASP A 232 -30.77 1.30 -13.34
C ASP A 232 -29.63 1.60 -12.35
N VAL A 233 -28.62 0.74 -12.29
CA VAL A 233 -27.48 0.85 -11.37
C VAL A 233 -26.20 0.96 -12.18
N SER A 234 -25.50 2.08 -12.06
CA SER A 234 -24.18 2.32 -12.63
C SER A 234 -23.12 2.03 -11.58
N VAL A 235 -22.34 0.97 -11.79
CA VAL A 235 -21.25 0.53 -10.92
C VAL A 235 -19.93 1.09 -11.46
N THR A 236 -19.11 1.62 -10.56
CA THR A 236 -17.72 1.99 -10.81
C THR A 236 -16.83 1.13 -9.93
N ALA A 237 -15.87 0.45 -10.56
CA ALA A 237 -14.91 -0.40 -9.89
C ALA A 237 -13.49 0.09 -10.21
N ILE A 238 -12.65 0.17 -9.20
CA ILE A 238 -11.24 0.56 -9.34
C ILE A 238 -10.38 -0.54 -8.72
N ASN A 239 -9.42 -1.07 -9.48
CA ASN A 239 -8.42 -1.96 -8.91
C ASN A 239 -7.33 -1.13 -8.23
N VAL A 240 -7.35 -1.09 -6.90
CA VAL A 240 -6.33 -0.40 -6.07
C VAL A 240 -5.25 -1.36 -5.58
N GLY A 241 -5.26 -2.60 -6.07
CA GLY A 241 -4.23 -3.59 -5.82
C GLY A 241 -3.05 -3.47 -6.77
N SER A 242 -2.00 -4.21 -6.46
CA SER A 242 -0.73 -4.26 -7.19
C SER A 242 -0.69 -5.30 -8.32
N GLU A 243 -1.67 -6.19 -8.39
CA GLU A 243 -1.86 -7.15 -9.48
C GLU A 243 -3.15 -6.91 -10.23
N LYS A 244 -3.21 -7.38 -11.48
CA LYS A 244 -4.45 -7.41 -12.26
C LYS A 244 -5.52 -8.27 -11.57
N ALA A 245 -6.75 -7.77 -11.53
CA ALA A 245 -7.90 -8.55 -11.10
C ALA A 245 -8.40 -9.41 -12.27
N GLU A 246 -8.32 -10.73 -12.14
CA GLU A 246 -8.66 -11.67 -13.22
C GLU A 246 -10.09 -12.18 -13.11
N ASN A 247 -10.73 -12.32 -14.27
CA ASN A 247 -12.08 -12.90 -14.40
C ASN A 247 -13.09 -12.25 -13.43
N THR A 248 -13.01 -10.92 -13.31
CA THR A 248 -13.83 -10.14 -12.38
C THR A 248 -15.25 -9.99 -12.92
N THR A 249 -16.24 -10.39 -12.14
CA THR A 249 -17.66 -10.28 -12.47
C THR A 249 -18.38 -9.41 -11.45
N PHE A 250 -19.32 -8.61 -11.94
CA PHE A 250 -20.15 -7.72 -11.12
C PHE A 250 -21.57 -8.27 -11.04
N TYR A 251 -22.00 -8.54 -9.82
CA TYR A 251 -23.36 -8.93 -9.49
C TYR A 251 -24.10 -7.76 -8.88
N VAL A 252 -25.25 -7.41 -9.47
CA VAL A 252 -26.11 -6.31 -9.01
C VAL A 252 -27.49 -6.85 -8.74
N ALA A 253 -27.98 -6.67 -7.52
CA ALA A 253 -29.28 -7.17 -7.11
C ALA A 253 -30.09 -6.14 -6.32
N LEU A 254 -31.42 -6.26 -6.39
CA LEU A 254 -32.36 -5.57 -5.52
C LEU A 254 -32.70 -6.50 -4.35
N GLN A 255 -31.96 -6.42 -3.25
CA GLN A 255 -32.11 -7.32 -2.11
C GLN A 255 -33.38 -6.99 -1.31
N ALA A 256 -34.14 -8.02 -0.97
CA ALA A 256 -35.34 -7.93 -0.14
C ALA A 256 -35.00 -7.79 1.34
N LYS A 257 -35.99 -7.36 2.15
CA LYS A 257 -35.83 -7.09 3.59
C LYS A 257 -35.34 -8.28 4.42
N ASP A 258 -35.60 -9.49 3.97
CA ASP A 258 -35.14 -10.72 4.62
C ASP A 258 -33.62 -10.96 4.44
N GLN A 259 -32.95 -10.17 3.60
CA GLN A 259 -31.52 -10.24 3.25
C GLN A 259 -31.10 -11.56 2.58
N LEU A 260 -32.04 -12.45 2.29
CA LEU A 260 -31.80 -13.75 1.68
C LEU A 260 -32.36 -13.82 0.27
N SER A 261 -33.43 -13.07 0.00
CA SER A 261 -34.11 -13.05 -1.28
C SER A 261 -33.73 -11.81 -2.08
N PHE A 262 -33.69 -11.94 -3.40
CA PHE A 262 -33.55 -10.83 -4.34
C PHE A 262 -34.85 -10.66 -5.14
N TRP A 263 -35.23 -9.41 -5.41
CA TRP A 263 -36.38 -9.09 -6.25
C TRP A 263 -36.05 -9.23 -7.74
N ASP A 264 -34.84 -8.83 -8.10
CA ASP A 264 -34.27 -8.96 -9.43
C ASP A 264 -32.74 -8.83 -9.31
N GLU A 265 -32.03 -9.40 -10.27
CA GLU A 265 -30.57 -9.47 -10.29
C GLU A 265 -30.02 -9.51 -11.71
N ILE A 266 -28.86 -8.89 -11.90
CA ILE A 266 -28.14 -8.90 -13.17
C ILE A 266 -26.65 -9.13 -12.87
N GLU A 267 -26.04 -10.01 -13.64
CA GLU A 267 -24.62 -10.31 -13.60
C GLU A 267 -23.94 -9.79 -14.88
N SER A 268 -22.74 -9.22 -14.74
CA SER A 268 -21.93 -8.80 -15.88
C SER A 268 -21.25 -9.99 -16.56
N SER A 269 -20.73 -9.78 -17.77
CA SER A 269 -19.68 -10.68 -18.27
C SER A 269 -18.38 -10.44 -17.50
N PRO A 270 -17.48 -11.43 -17.40
CA PRO A 270 -16.21 -11.24 -16.72
C PRO A 270 -15.30 -10.26 -17.44
N VAL A 271 -14.47 -9.55 -16.67
CA VAL A 271 -13.50 -8.57 -17.17
C VAL A 271 -12.17 -8.69 -16.42
N VAL A 272 -11.09 -8.24 -17.05
CA VAL A 272 -9.79 -8.03 -16.39
C VAL A 272 -9.64 -6.55 -16.08
N ILE A 273 -9.21 -6.22 -14.86
CA ILE A 273 -8.97 -4.84 -14.43
C ILE A 273 -7.51 -4.72 -14.00
N GLU A 274 -6.72 -3.98 -14.79
CA GLU A 274 -5.30 -3.69 -14.46
C GLU A 274 -5.19 -2.86 -13.18
N PRO A 275 -4.03 -2.85 -12.49
CA PRO A 275 -3.76 -1.90 -11.40
C PRO A 275 -4.09 -0.45 -11.78
N GLU A 276 -4.74 0.27 -10.86
CA GLU A 276 -5.35 1.60 -11.03
C GLU A 276 -6.38 1.70 -12.19
N GLY A 277 -6.72 0.58 -12.81
CA GLY A 277 -7.72 0.48 -13.86
C GLY A 277 -9.12 0.75 -13.30
N VAL A 278 -9.89 1.56 -14.04
CA VAL A 278 -11.28 1.87 -13.73
C VAL A 278 -12.19 1.13 -14.71
N TYR A 279 -13.10 0.32 -14.19
CA TYR A 279 -14.15 -0.32 -14.96
C TYR A 279 -15.52 0.25 -14.60
N ASN A 280 -16.31 0.59 -15.61
CA ASN A 280 -17.66 1.09 -15.44
C ASN A 280 -18.66 0.11 -16.04
N TYR A 281 -19.62 -0.33 -15.24
CA TYR A 281 -20.68 -1.25 -15.62
C TYR A 281 -22.04 -0.62 -15.36
N THR A 282 -23.07 -0.99 -16.11
CA THR A 282 -24.43 -0.54 -15.82
C THR A 282 -25.42 -1.69 -15.97
N ALA A 283 -25.97 -2.14 -14.84
CA ALA A 283 -27.10 -3.04 -14.78
C ALA A 283 -28.38 -2.22 -15.03
N LYS A 284 -29.10 -2.53 -16.11
CA LYS A 284 -30.30 -1.78 -16.50
C LYS A 284 -31.55 -2.60 -16.33
N GLY A 285 -32.60 -1.95 -15.85
CA GLY A 285 -33.95 -2.50 -15.89
C GLY A 285 -34.28 -3.49 -14.78
N LEU A 286 -33.56 -3.45 -13.64
CA LEU A 286 -33.89 -4.26 -12.46
C LEU A 286 -35.28 -3.88 -11.94
N LYS A 287 -36.12 -4.87 -11.66
CA LYS A 287 -37.54 -4.66 -11.32
C LYS A 287 -37.83 -4.90 -9.84
N ILE A 288 -38.70 -4.07 -9.29
CA ILE A 288 -39.16 -4.16 -7.91
C ILE A 288 -40.67 -3.93 -7.85
N PRO A 289 -41.48 -4.80 -7.22
CA PRO A 289 -42.92 -4.56 -7.10
C PRO A 289 -43.22 -3.30 -6.28
N ALA A 290 -44.24 -2.55 -6.70
CA ALA A 290 -44.64 -1.32 -5.99
C ALA A 290 -45.02 -1.61 -4.52
N GLY A 291 -44.63 -0.70 -3.64
CA GLY A 291 -44.85 -0.74 -2.21
C GLY A 291 -43.90 -1.66 -1.45
N LYS A 292 -42.93 -2.33 -2.11
CA LYS A 292 -41.94 -3.20 -1.47
C LYS A 292 -40.68 -2.44 -1.10
N GLU A 293 -40.06 -2.88 -0.01
CA GLU A 293 -38.75 -2.41 0.43
C GLU A 293 -37.64 -3.22 -0.24
N PHE A 294 -36.57 -2.53 -0.61
CA PHE A 294 -35.37 -3.12 -1.17
C PHE A 294 -34.15 -2.29 -0.80
N ARG A 295 -32.96 -2.86 -0.98
CA ARG A 295 -31.71 -2.12 -1.11
C ARG A 295 -30.96 -2.62 -2.33
N ILE A 296 -30.08 -1.79 -2.87
CA ILE A 296 -29.17 -2.19 -3.93
C ILE A 296 -28.02 -2.92 -3.26
N TYR A 297 -27.68 -4.10 -3.79
CA TYR A 297 -26.52 -4.89 -3.41
C TYR A 297 -25.65 -5.02 -4.66
N VAL A 298 -24.40 -4.57 -4.58
CA VAL A 298 -23.41 -4.73 -5.64
C VAL A 298 -22.26 -5.53 -5.06
N GLN A 299 -21.88 -6.60 -5.74
CA GLN A 299 -20.72 -7.41 -5.39
C GLN A 299 -19.81 -7.56 -6.61
N ALA A 300 -18.49 -7.47 -6.37
CA ALA A 300 -17.48 -7.90 -7.31
C ALA A 300 -16.78 -9.15 -6.77
N PHE A 301 -16.61 -10.13 -7.63
CA PHE A 301 -15.85 -11.33 -7.34
C PHE A 301 -15.02 -11.74 -8.56
N GLY A 302 -13.89 -12.39 -8.32
CA GLY A 302 -13.01 -12.89 -9.37
C GLY A 302 -12.14 -14.03 -8.87
N GLU A 303 -11.20 -14.46 -9.70
CA GLU A 303 -10.43 -15.68 -9.43
C GLU A 303 -9.33 -15.49 -8.39
N ASN A 304 -8.79 -14.27 -8.27
CA ASN A 304 -7.54 -14.02 -7.56
C ASN A 304 -7.62 -12.90 -6.50
N PHE A 305 -8.83 -12.50 -6.07
CA PHE A 305 -9.01 -11.54 -4.98
C PHE A 305 -10.23 -11.89 -4.12
N VAL A 306 -10.23 -11.41 -2.88
CA VAL A 306 -11.37 -11.54 -1.96
C VAL A 306 -12.54 -10.74 -2.51
N SER A 307 -13.74 -11.32 -2.54
CA SER A 307 -14.92 -10.63 -3.05
C SER A 307 -15.24 -9.38 -2.22
N GLU A 308 -15.66 -8.33 -2.89
CA GLU A 308 -15.96 -7.02 -2.31
C GLU A 308 -17.41 -6.68 -2.59
N ASP A 309 -18.11 -6.07 -1.62
CA ASP A 309 -19.50 -5.68 -1.79
C ASP A 309 -19.82 -4.32 -1.19
N VAL A 310 -20.80 -3.64 -1.78
CA VAL A 310 -21.34 -2.37 -1.33
C VAL A 310 -22.86 -2.40 -1.42
N ILE A 311 -23.50 -1.76 -0.45
CA ILE A 311 -24.96 -1.74 -0.30
C ILE A 311 -25.50 -0.32 -0.19
N SER A 312 -26.72 -0.10 -0.67
CA SER A 312 -27.47 1.11 -0.37
C SER A 312 -28.18 1.02 0.98
N ASP A 313 -28.64 2.17 1.46
CA ASP A 313 -29.73 2.22 2.43
C ASP A 313 -31.00 1.54 1.89
N TRP A 314 -31.88 1.16 2.80
CA TRP A 314 -33.20 0.66 2.45
C TRP A 314 -34.05 1.75 1.81
N ALA A 315 -34.65 1.43 0.67
CA ALA A 315 -35.56 2.27 -0.08
C ALA A 315 -36.91 1.58 -0.26
N ARG A 316 -37.93 2.40 -0.54
CA ARG A 316 -39.29 1.95 -0.87
C ARG A 316 -39.82 2.76 -2.03
N ILE A 317 -40.41 2.08 -3.00
CA ILE A 317 -41.04 2.67 -4.19
C ILE A 317 -42.54 2.44 -4.11
#